data_AF-A0A2M7I8T1-F1
#
_entry.id   AF-A0A2M7I8T1-F1
#
_cell.length_a   1.000
_cell.length_b   1.000
_cell.length_c   1.000
_cell.angle_alpha   90.00
_cell.angle_beta   90.00
_cell.angle_gamma   90.00
#
_symmetry.space_group_name_H-M   'P 1'
#
loop_
_entity.id
_entity.type
_entity.pdbx_description
1 polymer ?
#
loop_
_entity_poly.entity_id
_entity_poly.type
_entity_poly.pdbx_seq_one_letter_code
_entity_poly.pdbx_strand_id
1 'polypeptide(L)'
;MKKHIQIGVAMVAMGFAMSAMAEGDQAIPEDSLGLSKVSVDDSPAPSVVKYKEPDVGTVNKRSVRSYPTAPPTIPHTIEGMLPITLDVNMCKDCHVQPKQIGKKIAKGMPVPAPASHYIDVKKGELNLGRWSCVQCHQPQADVPPIVESTFGQRAKTHKAK
;
A
#
# COMPACT_ATOMS: atom_id res chain seq x y z
N MET A 1 -48.17 -23.56 53.05
CA MET A 1 -47.55 -22.20 53.05
C MET A 1 -46.01 -22.24 53.12
N LYS A 2 -45.39 -22.90 54.10
CA LYS A 2 -43.90 -22.96 54.24
C LYS A 2 -43.15 -23.54 53.02
N LYS A 3 -43.69 -24.59 52.35
CA LYS A 3 -43.07 -25.18 51.14
C LYS A 3 -43.08 -24.27 49.91
N HIS A 4 -44.12 -23.45 49.72
CA HIS A 4 -44.21 -22.52 48.59
C HIS A 4 -43.32 -21.28 48.80
N ILE A 5 -43.11 -20.88 50.06
CA ILE A 5 -42.17 -19.82 50.44
C ILE A 5 -40.72 -20.26 50.17
N GLN A 6 -40.36 -21.52 50.45
CA GLN A 6 -39.01 -22.03 50.18
C GLN A 6 -38.70 -22.15 48.67
N ILE A 7 -39.69 -22.49 47.84
CA ILE A 7 -39.50 -22.55 46.37
C ILE A 7 -39.38 -21.13 45.78
N GLY A 8 -40.15 -20.16 46.28
CA GLY A 8 -40.04 -18.76 45.86
C GLY A 8 -38.69 -18.13 46.22
N VAL A 9 -38.16 -18.42 47.42
CA VAL A 9 -36.83 -17.94 47.85
C VAL A 9 -35.71 -18.59 47.04
N ALA A 10 -35.82 -19.88 46.69
CA ALA A 10 -34.84 -20.56 45.85
C ALA A 10 -34.82 -20.02 44.40
N MET A 11 -35.97 -19.68 43.83
CA MET A 11 -36.05 -19.08 42.49
C MET A 11 -35.52 -17.64 42.44
N VAL A 12 -35.71 -16.85 43.49
CA VAL A 12 -35.14 -15.50 43.59
C VAL A 12 -33.62 -15.54 43.81
N ALA A 13 -33.11 -16.49 44.60
CA ALA A 13 -31.67 -16.67 44.80
C ALA A 13 -30.96 -17.16 43.51
N MET A 14 -31.61 -18.01 42.70
CA MET A 14 -31.06 -18.45 41.41
C MET A 14 -31.08 -17.33 40.35
N GLY A 15 -32.11 -16.47 40.37
CA GLY A 15 -32.19 -15.30 39.48
C GLY A 15 -31.14 -14.22 39.79
N PHE A 16 -30.75 -14.06 41.05
CA PHE A 16 -29.72 -13.09 41.46
C PHE A 16 -28.28 -13.56 41.15
N ALA A 17 -28.05 -14.87 41.04
CA ALA A 17 -26.74 -15.42 40.68
C ALA A 17 -26.39 -15.25 39.19
N MET A 18 -27.39 -15.11 38.29
CA MET A 18 -27.15 -14.93 36.85
C MET A 18 -26.79 -13.49 36.45
N SER A 19 -27.09 -12.48 37.27
CA SER A 19 -26.70 -11.09 37.00
C SER A 19 -25.27 -10.74 37.41
N ALA A 20 -24.53 -11.67 38.03
CA ALA A 20 -23.15 -11.46 38.47
C ALA A 20 -22.10 -11.93 37.45
N MET A 21 -22.51 -12.45 36.29
CA MET A 21 -21.64 -12.54 35.12
C MET A 21 -21.68 -11.18 34.42
N ALA A 22 -21.19 -10.13 35.08
CA ALA A 22 -20.76 -8.96 34.36
C ALA A 22 -19.62 -9.46 33.45
N GLU A 23 -19.81 -9.46 32.13
CA GLU A 23 -18.69 -9.45 31.20
C GLU A 23 -17.81 -8.27 31.59
N GLY A 24 -16.80 -8.53 32.44
CA GLY A 24 -15.72 -7.59 32.65
C GLY A 24 -15.11 -7.38 31.28
N ASP A 25 -15.25 -6.16 30.76
CA ASP A 25 -14.66 -5.71 29.52
C ASP A 25 -13.19 -6.15 29.57
N GLN A 26 -12.86 -7.21 28.82
CA GLN A 26 -11.51 -7.78 28.84
C GLN A 26 -10.64 -6.72 28.20
N ALA A 27 -9.96 -5.92 29.04
CA ALA A 27 -9.11 -4.85 28.57
C ALA A 27 -8.09 -5.43 27.59
N ILE A 28 -8.22 -5.10 26.31
CA ILE A 28 -7.28 -5.51 25.27
C ILE A 28 -6.01 -4.69 25.51
N PRO A 29 -4.86 -5.33 25.76
CA PRO A 29 -3.60 -4.62 25.94
C PRO A 29 -3.33 -3.68 24.76
N GLU A 30 -2.97 -2.43 25.02
CA GLU A 30 -2.85 -1.42 23.96
C GLU A 30 -1.77 -1.78 22.92
N ASP A 31 -0.72 -2.47 23.36
CA ASP A 31 0.36 -3.02 22.53
C ASP A 31 -0.09 -4.18 21.61
N SER A 32 -1.28 -4.75 21.84
CA SER A 32 -1.88 -5.79 21.00
C SER A 32 -2.78 -5.25 19.90
N LEU A 33 -3.17 -3.97 19.95
CA LEU A 33 -4.03 -3.32 18.96
C LEU A 33 -3.27 -2.90 17.69
N GLY A 34 -1.94 -2.75 17.80
CA GLY A 34 -1.07 -2.23 16.75
C GLY A 34 -0.21 -3.27 16.03
N LEU A 35 0.31 -2.88 14.86
CA LEU A 35 1.41 -3.59 14.20
C LEU A 35 2.73 -3.45 14.96
N SER A 36 2.90 -2.32 15.66
CA SER A 36 4.01 -2.08 16.58
C SER A 36 3.88 -3.01 17.79
N LYS A 37 4.99 -3.61 18.22
CA LYS A 37 5.07 -4.48 19.41
C LYS A 37 5.74 -3.80 20.61
N VAL A 38 5.82 -2.46 20.56
CA VAL A 38 6.34 -1.62 21.63
C VAL A 38 5.23 -0.76 22.22
N SER A 39 5.46 -0.17 23.40
CA SER A 39 4.50 0.73 24.04
C SER A 39 4.17 1.92 23.14
N VAL A 40 2.97 2.46 23.27
CA VAL A 40 2.56 3.72 22.61
C VAL A 40 3.33 4.92 23.14
N ASP A 41 3.89 4.82 24.35
CA ASP A 41 4.75 5.83 24.95
C ASP A 41 6.20 5.77 24.44
N ASP A 42 6.57 4.68 23.74
CA ASP A 42 7.90 4.50 23.17
C ASP A 42 7.97 5.05 21.74
N SER A 43 9.09 5.69 21.41
CA SER A 43 9.40 6.14 20.04
C SER A 43 10.71 5.51 19.57
N PRO A 44 10.69 4.22 19.17
CA PRO A 44 11.88 3.55 18.69
C PRO A 44 12.35 4.16 17.38
N ALA A 45 13.66 4.20 17.16
CA ALA A 45 14.21 4.63 15.88
C ALA A 45 13.69 3.72 14.74
N PRO A 46 13.28 4.29 13.59
CA PRO A 46 12.83 3.50 12.46
C PRO A 46 13.98 2.65 11.92
N SER A 47 13.65 1.44 11.46
CA SER A 47 14.64 0.61 10.76
C SER A 47 15.09 1.29 9.47
N VAL A 48 16.40 1.17 9.16
CA VAL A 48 16.93 1.68 7.90
C VAL A 48 16.45 0.76 6.77
N VAL A 49 15.65 1.32 5.88
CA VAL A 49 15.09 0.60 4.73
C VAL A 49 15.91 0.93 3.49
N LYS A 50 16.39 -0.09 2.80
CA LYS A 50 17.07 0.07 1.50
C LYS A 50 16.04 0.08 0.37
N TYR A 51 16.27 0.92 -0.64
CA TYR A 51 15.49 0.91 -1.86
C TYR A 51 16.10 -0.03 -2.89
N LYS A 52 15.34 -0.34 -3.95
CA LYS A 52 15.88 -1.10 -5.08
C LYS A 52 16.88 -0.22 -5.85
N GLU A 53 18.12 -0.69 -5.92
CA GLU A 53 19.28 0.05 -6.42
C GLU A 53 19.74 -0.24 -7.88
N PRO A 54 19.03 -0.94 -8.78
CA PRO A 54 19.61 -1.12 -10.11
C PRO A 54 19.68 0.24 -10.82
N ASP A 55 20.83 0.51 -11.42
CA ASP A 55 21.07 1.73 -12.19
C ASP A 55 20.09 1.82 -13.37
N VAL A 56 19.81 3.05 -13.79
CA VAL A 56 19.03 3.30 -15.01
C VAL A 56 19.63 2.54 -16.20
N GLY A 57 18.77 1.92 -17.00
CA GLY A 57 19.20 1.11 -18.16
C GLY A 57 19.62 -0.32 -17.85
N THR A 58 19.89 -0.67 -16.58
CA THR A 58 20.29 -2.04 -16.19
C THR A 58 19.10 -2.93 -15.80
N VAL A 59 17.92 -2.33 -15.65
CA VAL A 59 16.71 -3.03 -15.22
C VAL A 59 16.19 -3.98 -16.29
N ASN A 60 16.30 -5.27 -16.02
CA ASN A 60 15.85 -6.33 -16.94
C ASN A 60 14.40 -6.78 -16.73
N LYS A 61 13.75 -6.34 -15.64
CA LYS A 61 12.37 -6.71 -15.29
C LYS A 61 11.54 -5.48 -14.95
N ARG A 62 10.42 -5.31 -15.66
CA ARG A 62 9.45 -4.24 -15.39
C ARG A 62 8.63 -4.55 -14.14
N SER A 63 8.25 -3.50 -13.42
CA SER A 63 7.34 -3.60 -12.29
C SER A 63 5.98 -4.16 -12.70
N VAL A 64 5.44 -5.05 -11.87
CA VAL A 64 4.06 -5.53 -12.04
C VAL A 64 3.13 -4.45 -11.53
N ARG A 65 2.11 -4.13 -12.33
CA ARG A 65 1.06 -3.18 -11.94
C ARG A 65 -0.01 -3.91 -11.12
N SER A 66 -0.50 -3.27 -10.06
CA SER A 66 -1.55 -3.83 -9.21
C SER A 66 -2.89 -4.00 -9.96
N TYR A 67 -3.18 -3.10 -10.90
CA TYR A 67 -4.35 -3.16 -11.79
C TYR A 67 -4.02 -2.47 -13.14
N PRO A 68 -4.83 -2.67 -14.21
CA PRO A 68 -4.45 -2.24 -15.57
C PRO A 68 -4.18 -0.74 -15.76
N THR A 69 -4.77 0.13 -14.94
CA THR A 69 -4.57 1.59 -14.99
C THR A 69 -3.66 2.10 -13.88
N ALA A 70 -3.13 1.21 -13.02
CA ALA A 70 -2.24 1.61 -11.94
C ALA A 70 -0.95 2.23 -12.50
N PRO A 71 -0.46 3.33 -11.91
CA PRO A 71 0.89 3.80 -12.19
C PRO A 71 1.89 2.68 -11.85
N PRO A 72 2.77 2.27 -12.78
CA PRO A 72 3.85 1.34 -12.46
C PRO A 72 4.79 1.96 -11.43
N THR A 73 5.26 1.15 -10.48
CA THR A 73 6.34 1.55 -9.58
C THR A 73 7.66 1.65 -10.33
N ILE A 74 8.58 2.47 -9.84
CA ILE A 74 9.89 2.71 -10.45
C ILE A 74 10.83 1.55 -10.08
N PRO A 75 11.38 0.80 -11.06
CA PRO A 75 12.18 -0.40 -10.79
C PRO A 75 13.69 -0.13 -10.68
N HIS A 76 14.14 1.13 -10.76
CA HIS A 76 15.53 1.58 -10.65
C HIS A 76 15.69 2.64 -9.57
N THR A 77 16.94 2.95 -9.21
CA THR A 77 17.25 4.08 -8.34
C THR A 77 16.84 5.40 -8.99
N ILE A 78 16.44 6.36 -8.17
CA ILE A 78 16.18 7.76 -8.57
C ILE A 78 17.10 8.73 -7.81
N GLU A 79 18.15 8.20 -7.18
CA GLU A 79 19.16 9.01 -6.51
C GLU A 79 19.80 9.98 -7.51
N GLY A 80 19.96 11.23 -7.08
CA GLY A 80 20.44 12.32 -7.93
C GLY A 80 19.45 12.82 -8.99
N MET A 81 18.26 12.21 -9.14
CA MET A 81 17.22 12.67 -10.09
C MET A 81 16.17 13.57 -9.43
N LEU A 82 16.28 13.74 -8.11
CA LEU A 82 15.45 14.62 -7.29
C LEU A 82 16.30 15.78 -6.75
N PRO A 83 15.70 16.96 -6.51
CA PRO A 83 14.28 17.28 -6.69
C PRO A 83 13.88 17.53 -8.15
N ILE A 84 12.60 17.27 -8.48
CA ILE A 84 11.98 17.75 -9.72
C ILE A 84 11.52 19.19 -9.49
N THR A 85 12.04 20.12 -10.29
CA THR A 85 11.63 21.55 -10.27
C THR A 85 10.85 21.88 -11.54
N LEU A 86 10.37 23.12 -11.70
CA LEU A 86 9.65 23.52 -12.92
C LEU A 86 10.51 23.34 -14.18
N ASP A 87 11.81 23.63 -14.09
CA ASP A 87 12.72 23.62 -15.24
C ASP A 87 13.50 22.30 -15.37
N VAL A 88 13.73 21.61 -14.25
CA VAL A 88 14.57 20.40 -14.18
C VAL A 88 13.73 19.17 -13.88
N ASN A 89 13.79 18.20 -14.79
CA ASN A 89 13.17 16.89 -14.63
C ASN A 89 13.96 15.85 -15.43
N MET A 90 14.84 15.10 -14.76
CA MET A 90 15.70 14.09 -15.41
C MET A 90 14.91 12.86 -15.90
N CYS A 91 13.71 12.62 -15.37
CA CYS A 91 12.87 11.51 -15.82
C CYS A 91 12.45 11.70 -17.29
N LYS A 92 12.26 12.96 -17.72
CA LYS A 92 11.78 13.30 -19.05
C LYS A 92 12.75 12.89 -20.16
N ASP A 93 14.05 12.93 -19.88
CA ASP A 93 15.10 12.71 -20.89
C ASP A 93 15.04 11.28 -21.47
N CYS A 94 14.65 10.31 -20.63
CA CYS A 94 14.50 8.91 -21.03
C CYS A 94 13.05 8.51 -21.32
N HIS A 95 12.09 9.01 -20.53
CA HIS A 95 10.70 8.54 -20.60
C HIS A 95 9.81 9.39 -21.49
N VAL A 96 10.17 10.62 -21.83
CA VAL A 96 9.31 11.50 -22.65
C VAL A 96 9.76 11.40 -24.10
N GLN A 97 9.53 10.21 -24.65
CA GLN A 97 9.94 9.80 -25.98
C GLN A 97 8.69 9.51 -26.82
N PRO A 98 7.91 10.52 -27.25
CA PRO A 98 6.61 10.32 -27.90
C PRO A 98 6.71 9.49 -29.18
N LYS A 99 7.82 9.61 -29.92
CA LYS A 99 8.10 8.82 -31.14
C LYS A 99 8.30 7.33 -30.88
N GLN A 100 8.45 6.90 -29.62
CA GLN A 100 8.64 5.51 -29.22
C GLN A 100 7.36 4.87 -28.67
N ILE A 101 6.27 5.64 -28.49
CA ILE A 101 5.00 5.11 -28.01
C ILE A 101 4.48 4.05 -28.98
N GLY A 102 4.17 2.86 -28.45
CA GLY A 102 3.66 1.72 -29.23
C GLY A 102 4.73 0.91 -29.98
N LYS A 103 6.00 1.34 -29.98
CA LYS A 103 7.09 0.57 -30.60
C LYS A 103 7.55 -0.57 -29.69
N LYS A 104 8.19 -1.58 -30.29
CA LYS A 104 8.86 -2.64 -29.52
C LYS A 104 10.05 -2.04 -28.77
N ILE A 105 10.13 -2.33 -27.49
CA ILE A 105 11.15 -1.82 -26.57
C ILE A 105 12.02 -3.00 -26.14
N ALA A 106 13.34 -2.90 -26.34
CA ALA A 106 14.28 -3.90 -25.88
C ALA A 106 14.28 -4.02 -24.34
N LYS A 107 14.78 -5.14 -23.81
CA LYS A 107 15.00 -5.27 -22.35
C LYS A 107 16.03 -4.21 -21.91
N GLY A 108 15.87 -3.65 -20.71
CA GLY A 108 16.71 -2.56 -20.21
C GLY A 108 16.29 -1.15 -20.65
N MET A 109 15.57 -1.02 -21.77
CA MET A 109 15.21 0.30 -22.30
C MET A 109 14.01 0.92 -21.56
N PRO A 110 14.00 2.26 -21.37
CA PRO A 110 12.91 2.97 -20.71
C PRO A 110 11.61 2.85 -21.50
N VAL A 111 10.51 2.70 -20.79
CA VAL A 111 9.17 2.73 -21.40
C VAL A 111 8.73 4.18 -21.56
N PRO A 112 8.37 4.63 -22.77
CA PRO A 112 7.91 6.00 -22.96
C PRO A 112 6.61 6.23 -22.20
N ALA A 113 6.46 7.41 -21.62
CA ALA A 113 5.22 7.85 -21.01
C ALA A 113 4.08 7.70 -22.04
N PRO A 114 2.94 7.12 -21.67
CA PRO A 114 1.83 6.93 -22.59
C PRO A 114 1.17 8.27 -22.93
N ALA A 115 0.38 8.30 -24.01
CA ALA A 115 -0.29 9.50 -24.52
C ALA A 115 -1.08 10.27 -23.46
N SER A 116 -1.59 9.60 -22.41
CA SER A 116 -2.28 10.25 -21.29
C SER A 116 -1.43 11.24 -20.49
N HIS A 117 -0.10 11.24 -20.65
CA HIS A 117 0.80 12.17 -19.97
C HIS A 117 1.01 13.50 -20.71
N TYR A 118 0.48 13.60 -21.92
CA TYR A 118 0.72 14.73 -22.81
C TYR A 118 -0.55 15.56 -22.97
N ILE A 119 -0.37 16.86 -23.18
CA ILE A 119 -1.41 17.73 -23.75
C ILE A 119 -1.41 17.51 -25.27
N ASP A 120 -0.23 17.49 -25.89
CA ASP A 120 -0.03 17.14 -27.30
C ASP A 120 1.13 16.15 -27.45
N VAL A 121 0.77 14.88 -27.68
CA VAL A 121 1.75 13.80 -27.85
C VAL A 121 2.60 13.95 -29.12
N LYS A 122 2.08 14.58 -30.18
CA LYS A 122 2.82 14.73 -31.44
C LYS A 122 3.95 15.74 -31.29
N LYS A 123 3.70 16.79 -30.52
CA LYS A 123 4.69 17.82 -30.17
C LYS A 123 5.57 17.42 -28.98
N GLY A 124 5.19 16.37 -28.24
CA GLY A 124 5.90 15.96 -27.02
C GLY A 124 5.64 16.89 -25.84
N GLU A 125 4.55 17.66 -25.89
CA GLU A 125 4.17 18.61 -24.84
C GLU A 125 3.52 17.85 -23.68
N LEU A 126 4.25 17.72 -22.58
CA LEU A 126 3.75 17.11 -21.35
C LEU A 126 2.68 17.96 -20.69
N ASN A 127 1.71 17.31 -20.06
CA ASN A 127 0.81 17.96 -19.13
C ASN A 127 1.57 18.35 -17.86
N LEU A 128 1.62 19.65 -17.54
CA LEU A 128 2.30 20.13 -16.33
C LEU A 128 1.71 19.55 -15.04
N GLY A 129 0.43 19.16 -15.03
CA GLY A 129 -0.19 18.40 -13.93
C GLY A 129 0.40 16.99 -13.74
N ARG A 130 1.23 16.51 -14.66
CA ARG A 130 1.99 15.25 -14.60
C ARG A 130 3.50 15.45 -14.69
N TRP A 131 3.97 16.69 -14.50
CA TRP A 131 5.39 17.03 -14.55
C TRP A 131 6.18 16.36 -13.44
N SER A 132 5.72 16.47 -12.19
CA SER A 132 6.34 15.73 -11.08
C SER A 132 5.87 14.29 -11.10
N CYS A 133 6.70 13.43 -11.71
CA CYS A 133 6.44 12.01 -11.91
C CYS A 133 6.28 11.26 -10.58
N VAL A 134 7.04 11.69 -9.58
CA VAL A 134 7.07 11.07 -8.24
C VAL A 134 5.85 11.38 -7.38
N GLN A 135 4.87 12.13 -7.89
CA GLN A 135 3.56 12.24 -7.24
C GLN A 135 2.74 10.95 -7.39
N CYS A 136 2.98 10.16 -8.44
CA CYS A 136 2.22 8.94 -8.72
C CYS A 136 3.10 7.70 -8.88
N HIS A 137 4.32 7.86 -9.37
CA HIS A 137 5.28 6.77 -9.54
C HIS A 137 6.27 6.76 -8.37
N GLN A 138 6.37 5.65 -7.66
CA GLN A 138 7.26 5.54 -6.51
C GLN A 138 8.29 4.43 -6.71
N PRO A 139 9.55 4.61 -6.26
CA PRO A 139 10.46 3.50 -6.09
C PRO A 139 9.92 2.58 -4.98
N GLN A 140 10.40 1.35 -4.95
CA GLN A 140 10.00 0.39 -3.92
C GLN A 140 11.18 0.06 -3.03
N ALA A 141 10.92 0.04 -1.74
CA ALA A 141 11.83 -0.51 -0.76
C ALA A 141 12.04 -2.01 -0.98
N ASP A 142 13.22 -2.52 -0.66
CA ASP A 142 13.52 -3.95 -0.65
C ASP A 142 13.18 -4.57 0.71
N VAL A 143 11.89 -4.51 1.06
CA VAL A 143 11.36 -5.08 2.29
C VAL A 143 10.07 -5.86 2.00
N PRO A 144 9.83 -6.97 2.71
CA PRO A 144 8.55 -7.65 2.63
C PRO A 144 7.42 -6.77 3.21
N PRO A 145 6.17 -6.94 2.74
CA PRO A 145 5.01 -6.34 3.39
C PRO A 145 4.93 -6.80 4.85
N ILE A 146 4.57 -5.89 5.76
CA ILE A 146 4.36 -6.23 7.18
C ILE A 146 3.11 -7.10 7.35
N VAL A 147 2.11 -6.87 6.50
CA VAL A 147 0.89 -7.67 6.38
C VAL A 147 0.60 -7.89 4.92
N GLU A 148 0.28 -9.12 4.55
CA GLU A 148 -0.04 -9.49 3.17
C GLU A 148 -1.33 -8.81 2.68
N SER A 149 -1.33 -8.39 1.42
CA SER A 149 -2.50 -7.79 0.79
C SER A 149 -3.48 -8.87 0.31
N THR A 150 -4.77 -8.69 0.65
CA THR A 150 -5.87 -9.51 0.12
C THR A 150 -6.45 -8.95 -1.18
N PHE A 151 -5.90 -7.85 -1.69
CA PHE A 151 -6.34 -7.24 -2.95
C PHE A 151 -6.21 -8.25 -4.12
N GLY A 152 -7.30 -8.44 -4.86
CA GLY A 152 -7.36 -9.44 -5.94
C GLY A 152 -7.60 -10.89 -5.49
N GLN A 153 -7.55 -11.21 -4.19
CA GLN A 153 -7.87 -12.55 -3.70
C GLN A 153 -9.38 -12.86 -3.74
N ARG A 154 -10.26 -11.85 -3.57
CA ARG A 154 -11.72 -12.02 -3.74
C ARG A 154 -12.14 -12.37 -5.17
N ALA A 155 -11.33 -12.05 -6.17
CA ALA A 155 -11.59 -12.44 -7.56
C ALA A 155 -11.38 -13.94 -7.81
N LYS A 156 -10.70 -14.65 -6.90
CA LYS A 156 -10.50 -16.11 -6.98
C LYS A 156 -11.47 -16.92 -6.10
N THR A 157 -12.11 -16.31 -5.10
CA THR A 157 -13.02 -16.99 -4.16
C THR A 157 -14.49 -16.93 -4.56
N HIS A 158 -14.85 -16.17 -5.61
CA HIS A 158 -16.19 -16.20 -6.23
C HIS A 158 -16.17 -16.89 -7.60
N LYS A 159 -15.59 -18.10 -7.70
CA LYS A 159 -16.20 -19.09 -8.59
C LYS A 159 -17.38 -19.65 -7.82
N ALA A 160 -18.57 -19.14 -8.14
CA ALA A 160 -19.84 -19.68 -7.66
C ALA A 160 -19.81 -21.21 -7.84
N LYS A 161 -20.03 -21.91 -6.73
CA LYS A 161 -20.60 -23.26 -6.78
C LYS A 161 -22.07 -23.13 -7.19
#